data_AF-A0A4R1R065-F1
#
_entry.id   AF-A0A4R1R065-F1
#
_cell.length_a   1.000
_cell.length_b   1.000
_cell.length_c   1.000
_cell.angle_alpha   90.00
_cell.angle_beta   90.00
_cell.angle_gamma   90.00
#
_symmetry.space_group_name_H-M   'P 1'
#
loop_
_entity.id
_entity.type
_entity.pdbx_description
1 polymer ?
#
loop_
_entity_poly.entity_id
_entity_poly.type
_entity_poly.pdbx_seq_one_letter_code
_entity_poly.pdbx_strand_id
1 'polypeptide(L)'
;MTIQEASERYQIPMNILREYESWGLCGAVKKVMGAWQYDDSDLERLSVIMTLHDIGFCTEEVETYMRLLLEGEATGAERLRMLEKKRAAALDEIHFKERQLQRLDYLRHEIRKTQAGTGGK
;
A
#
# COMPACT_ATOMS: atom_id res chain seq x y z
N MET A 1 -11.56 -18.67 12.26
CA MET A 1 -12.51 -17.54 12.08
C MET A 1 -12.92 -17.47 10.63
N THR A 2 -14.18 -17.17 10.30
CA THR A 2 -14.66 -17.02 8.91
C THR A 2 -14.22 -15.70 8.29
N ILE A 3 -14.34 -15.56 6.96
CA ILE A 3 -13.99 -14.33 6.25
C ILE A 3 -14.85 -13.12 6.70
N GLN A 4 -16.14 -13.34 6.99
CA GLN A 4 -17.03 -12.30 7.50
C GLN A 4 -16.63 -11.86 8.91
N GLU A 5 -16.38 -12.82 9.81
CA GLU A 5 -15.94 -12.51 11.18
C GLU A 5 -14.58 -11.79 11.17
N ALA A 6 -13.66 -12.18 10.29
CA ALA A 6 -12.37 -11.50 10.14
C ALA A 6 -12.56 -10.04 9.71
N SER A 7 -13.43 -9.80 8.73
CA SER A 7 -13.74 -8.47 8.24
C SER A 7 -14.42 -7.61 9.31
N GLU A 8 -15.42 -8.14 10.01
CA GLU A 8 -16.18 -7.41 11.03
C GLU A 8 -15.33 -7.11 12.27
N ARG A 9 -14.60 -8.11 12.77
CA ARG A 9 -13.85 -8.01 14.04
C ARG A 9 -12.56 -7.21 13.91
N TYR A 10 -11.88 -7.31 12.77
CA TYR A 10 -10.58 -6.67 12.55
C TYR A 10 -10.64 -5.53 11.53
N GLN A 11 -11.84 -5.21 11.02
CA GLN A 11 -12.06 -4.15 10.02
C GLN A 11 -11.22 -4.35 8.76
N ILE A 12 -10.91 -5.61 8.42
CA ILE A 12 -10.13 -5.95 7.23
C ILE A 12 -11.08 -5.90 6.02
N PRO A 13 -10.74 -5.13 4.96
CA PRO A 13 -11.58 -5.06 3.78
C PRO A 13 -11.76 -6.42 3.10
N MET A 14 -12.98 -6.71 2.63
CA MET A 14 -13.33 -7.99 2.00
C MET A 14 -12.50 -8.28 0.74
N ASN A 15 -12.09 -7.25 -0.01
CA ASN A 15 -11.21 -7.42 -1.17
C ASN A 15 -9.83 -7.94 -0.76
N ILE A 16 -9.26 -7.45 0.34
CA ILE A 16 -7.96 -7.91 0.85
C ILE A 16 -8.01 -9.37 1.28
N LEU A 17 -9.08 -9.77 1.97
CA LEU A 17 -9.29 -11.16 2.35
C LEU A 17 -9.42 -12.08 1.13
N ARG A 18 -10.14 -11.64 0.09
CA ARG A 18 -10.28 -12.39 -1.17
C ARG A 18 -8.97 -12.46 -1.96
N GLU A 19 -8.20 -11.38 -2.03
CA GLU A 19 -6.86 -11.37 -2.63
C GLU A 19 -5.98 -12.42 -1.95
N TYR A 20 -5.94 -12.39 -0.60
CA TYR A 20 -5.18 -13.34 0.19
C TYR A 20 -5.58 -14.81 -0.05
N GLU A 21 -6.88 -15.10 -0.09
CA GLU A 21 -7.39 -16.44 -0.44
C GLU A 21 -7.02 -16.84 -1.88
N SER A 22 -7.08 -15.89 -2.83
CA SER A 22 -6.83 -16.14 -4.26
C SER A 22 -5.38 -16.53 -4.55
N TRP A 23 -4.43 -16.01 -3.79
CA TRP A 23 -3.01 -16.32 -3.95
C TRP A 23 -2.64 -17.73 -3.46
N GLY A 24 -3.52 -18.37 -2.70
CA GLY A 24 -3.34 -19.75 -2.21
C GLY A 24 -2.15 -19.93 -1.26
N LEU A 25 -1.65 -18.85 -0.67
CA LEU A 25 -0.37 -18.80 0.05
C LEU A 25 -0.29 -19.69 1.30
N CYS A 26 -1.42 -20.01 1.94
CA CYS A 26 -1.44 -20.84 3.16
C CYS A 26 -1.84 -22.30 2.94
N GLY A 27 -1.83 -22.76 1.68
CA GLY A 27 -2.11 -24.15 1.36
C GLY A 27 -3.58 -24.56 1.58
N ALA A 28 -4.00 -25.61 0.90
CA ALA A 28 -5.38 -26.10 0.90
C ALA A 28 -5.87 -26.64 2.27
N VAL A 29 -5.02 -26.67 3.30
CA VAL A 29 -5.25 -27.37 4.58
C VAL A 29 -6.14 -26.58 5.55
N LYS A 30 -6.35 -25.27 5.32
CA LYS A 30 -7.20 -24.43 6.20
C LYS A 30 -8.68 -24.42 5.83
N LYS A 31 -9.13 -25.24 4.87
CA LYS A 31 -10.55 -25.36 4.53
C LYS A 31 -11.25 -26.35 5.45
N VAL A 32 -11.98 -25.85 6.45
CA VAL A 32 -12.89 -26.68 7.27
C VAL A 32 -14.29 -26.60 6.66
N MET A 33 -14.84 -27.75 6.25
CA MET A 33 -16.14 -27.83 5.56
C MET A 33 -16.25 -26.91 4.32
N GLY A 34 -15.16 -26.77 3.56
CA GLY A 34 -15.13 -26.00 2.31
C GLY A 34 -14.94 -24.49 2.49
N ALA A 35 -14.97 -23.97 3.72
CA ALA A 35 -14.71 -22.57 4.03
C ALA A 35 -13.33 -22.36 4.66
N TRP A 36 -12.66 -21.28 4.29
CA TRP A 36 -11.39 -20.87 4.88
C TRP A 36 -11.57 -20.46 6.34
N GLN A 37 -10.63 -20.87 7.20
CA GLN A 37 -10.60 -20.49 8.61
C GLN A 37 -9.30 -19.74 8.91
N TYR A 38 -9.44 -18.46 9.26
CA TYR A 38 -8.34 -17.57 9.65
C TYR A 38 -7.90 -17.85 11.09
N ASP A 39 -6.60 -17.93 11.29
CA ASP A 39 -5.91 -17.98 12.60
C ASP A 39 -5.12 -16.69 12.86
N ASP A 40 -4.47 -16.60 14.02
CA ASP A 40 -3.71 -15.40 14.41
C ASP A 40 -2.54 -15.11 13.46
N SER A 41 -1.89 -16.14 12.91
CA SER A 41 -0.81 -15.96 11.92
C SER A 41 -1.33 -15.41 10.60
N ASP A 42 -2.55 -15.76 10.19
CA ASP A 42 -3.18 -15.13 9.03
C ASP A 42 -3.49 -13.65 9.28
N LEU A 43 -3.88 -13.29 10.50
CA LEU A 43 -4.14 -11.89 10.87
C LEU A 43 -2.86 -11.06 10.83
N GLU A 44 -1.74 -11.60 11.29
CA GLU A 44 -0.42 -10.96 11.17
C GLU A 44 -0.07 -10.73 9.69
N ARG A 45 -0.25 -11.73 8.82
CA ARG A 45 0.00 -11.61 7.37
C ARG A 45 -0.91 -10.58 6.71
N LEU A 46 -2.20 -10.57 7.06
CA LEU A 46 -3.16 -9.60 6.54
C LEU A 46 -2.80 -8.17 6.95
N SER A 47 -2.26 -7.96 8.15
CA SER A 47 -1.77 -6.64 8.57
C SER A 47 -0.59 -6.14 7.71
N VAL A 48 0.31 -7.05 7.30
CA VAL A 48 1.40 -6.74 6.37
C VAL A 48 0.84 -6.40 5.00
N ILE A 49 -0.12 -7.17 4.49
CA ILE A 49 -0.78 -6.92 3.21
C ILE A 49 -1.44 -5.52 3.19
N MET A 50 -2.17 -5.17 4.24
CA MET A 50 -2.78 -3.84 4.37
C MET A 50 -1.71 -2.74 4.35
N THR A 51 -0.63 -2.92 5.11
CA THR A 51 0.47 -1.95 5.17
C THR A 51 1.12 -1.74 3.80
N LEU A 52 1.33 -2.81 3.02
CA LEU A 52 1.92 -2.71 1.68
C LEU A 52 1.01 -1.96 0.71
N HIS A 53 -0.30 -2.24 0.74
CA HIS A 53 -1.29 -1.51 -0.05
C HIS A 53 -1.33 -0.02 0.33
N ASP A 54 -1.29 0.30 1.62
CA ASP A 54 -1.26 1.69 2.11
C ASP A 54 0.00 2.45 1.66
N ILE A 55 1.13 1.76 1.52
CA ILE A 55 2.38 2.32 0.97
C ILE A 55 2.31 2.50 -0.57
N GLY A 56 1.31 1.92 -1.22
CA GLY A 56 1.12 2.01 -2.67
C GLY A 56 1.80 0.89 -3.47
N PHE A 57 1.99 -0.28 -2.87
CA PHE A 57 2.27 -1.50 -3.62
C PHE A 57 1.01 -1.91 -4.41
N CYS A 58 1.18 -2.36 -5.65
CA CYS A 58 0.07 -2.98 -6.39
C CYS A 58 -0.10 -4.45 -5.97
N THR A 59 -1.26 -5.04 -6.28
CA THR A 59 -1.62 -6.42 -5.91
C THR A 59 -0.53 -7.43 -6.27
N GLU A 60 0.12 -7.29 -7.43
CA GLU A 60 1.20 -8.17 -7.88
C GLU A 60 2.48 -8.00 -7.05
N GLU A 61 2.83 -6.77 -6.66
CA GLU A 61 3.98 -6.50 -5.80
C GLU A 61 3.73 -6.99 -4.37
N VAL A 62 2.50 -6.85 -3.86
CA VAL A 62 2.09 -7.39 -2.56
C VAL A 62 2.18 -8.90 -2.55
N GLU A 63 1.62 -9.58 -3.56
CA GLU A 63 1.70 -11.04 -3.67
C GLU A 63 3.16 -11.52 -3.69
N THR A 64 4.00 -10.86 -4.48
CA THR A 64 5.43 -11.18 -4.56
C THR A 64 6.12 -11.02 -3.20
N TYR A 65 5.86 -9.92 -2.49
CA TYR A 65 6.41 -9.69 -1.16
C TYR A 65 5.97 -10.79 -0.18
N MET A 66 4.69 -11.18 -0.21
CA MET A 66 4.15 -12.20 0.68
C MET A 66 4.68 -13.60 0.38
N ARG A 67 4.93 -13.95 -0.89
CA ARG A 67 5.61 -15.20 -1.26
C ARG A 67 7.01 -15.25 -0.67
N LEU A 68 7.78 -14.18 -0.83
CA LEU A 68 9.12 -14.07 -0.24
C LEU A 68 9.06 -14.15 1.30
N LEU A 69 8.09 -13.48 1.94
CA LEU A 69 7.92 -13.52 3.39
C LEU A 69 7.72 -14.95 3.91
N LEU A 70 6.95 -15.77 3.18
CA LEU A 70 6.69 -17.16 3.55
C LEU A 70 7.87 -18.11 3.29
N GLU A 71 8.78 -17.76 2.37
CA GLU A 71 10.05 -18.47 2.16
C GLU A 71 11.05 -18.23 3.31
N GLY A 72 10.82 -17.22 4.15
CA GLY A 72 11.55 -16.99 5.40
C GLY A 72 12.75 -16.04 5.28
N GLU A 73 13.76 -16.24 6.12
CA GLU A 73 14.88 -15.29 6.28
C GLU A 73 15.78 -15.17 5.05
N ALA A 74 15.88 -16.24 4.23
CA ALA A 74 16.73 -16.25 3.04
C ALA A 74 16.34 -15.18 2.00
N THR A 75 15.10 -14.71 2.03
CA THR A 75 14.57 -13.70 1.10
C THR A 75 14.54 -12.28 1.68
N GLY A 76 15.07 -12.07 2.89
CA GLY A 76 15.04 -10.78 3.58
C GLY A 76 15.66 -9.65 2.75
N ALA A 77 16.76 -9.92 2.05
CA ALA A 77 17.42 -8.95 1.17
C ALA A 77 16.54 -8.51 -0.01
N GLU A 78 15.79 -9.45 -0.62
CA GLU A 78 14.91 -9.13 -1.75
C GLU A 78 13.68 -8.33 -1.28
N ARG A 79 13.11 -8.70 -0.12
CA ARG A 79 12.03 -7.92 0.52
C ARG A 79 12.47 -6.49 0.83
N LEU A 80 13.69 -6.32 1.36
CA LEU A 80 14.25 -5.00 1.64
C LEU A 80 14.41 -4.18 0.35
N ARG A 81 14.93 -4.80 -0.70
CA ARG A 81 15.11 -4.15 -2.01
C ARG A 81 13.77 -3.67 -2.61
N MET A 82 12.69 -4.43 -2.45
CA MET A 82 11.35 -4.00 -2.89
C MET A 82 10.90 -2.73 -2.14
N LEU A 83 11.09 -2.69 -0.82
CA LEU A 83 10.76 -1.52 0.00
C LEU A 83 11.61 -0.30 -0.36
N GLU A 84 12.92 -0.48 -0.57
CA GLU A 84 13.82 0.59 -1.01
C GLU A 84 13.42 1.18 -2.36
N LYS A 85 13.03 0.31 -3.31
CA LYS A 85 12.55 0.75 -4.62
C LYS A 85 11.28 1.59 -4.50
N LYS A 86 10.30 1.18 -3.68
CA LYS A 86 9.10 2.01 -3.45
C LYS A 86 9.41 3.31 -2.74
N ARG A 87 10.31 3.29 -1.76
CA ARG A 87 10.76 4.51 -1.07
C ARG A 87 11.39 5.50 -2.05
N ALA A 88 12.25 5.04 -2.94
CA ALA A 88 12.88 5.90 -3.95
C ALA A 88 11.85 6.50 -4.91
N ALA A 89 10.93 5.69 -5.43
CA ALA A 89 9.86 6.15 -6.31
C ALA A 89 8.95 7.21 -5.65
N ALA A 90 8.58 6.99 -4.38
CA ALA A 90 7.78 7.95 -3.62
C ALA A 90 8.53 9.29 -3.42
N LEU A 91 9.83 9.23 -3.15
CA LEU A 91 10.66 10.44 -3.02
C LEU A 91 10.74 11.23 -4.33
N ASP A 92 10.87 10.53 -5.46
CA ASP A 92 10.87 11.17 -6.78
C ASP A 92 9.52 11.85 -7.08
N GLU A 93 8.41 11.23 -6.70
CA GLU A 93 7.08 11.83 -6.82
C GLU A 93 6.91 13.07 -5.93
N ILE A 94 7.43 13.03 -4.70
CA ILE A 94 7.44 14.20 -3.81
C ILE A 94 8.22 15.34 -4.45
N HIS A 95 9.44 15.10 -4.90
CA HIS A 95 10.25 16.14 -5.58
C HIS A 95 9.57 16.69 -6.83
N PHE A 96 8.82 15.85 -7.55
CA PHE A 96 8.04 16.29 -8.71
C PHE A 96 6.89 17.23 -8.29
N LYS A 97 6.12 16.85 -7.27
CA LYS A 97 5.01 17.66 -6.74
C LYS A 97 5.50 18.99 -6.16
N GLU A 98 6.64 19.00 -5.47
CA GLU A 98 7.27 20.22 -4.97
C GLU A 98 7.60 21.20 -6.10
N ARG A 99 8.18 20.72 -7.21
CA ARG A 99 8.43 21.55 -8.40
C ARG A 99 7.16 22.10 -9.02
N GLN A 100 6.07 21.33 -9.03
CA GLN A 100 4.77 21.80 -9.52
C GLN A 100 4.21 22.91 -8.62
N LEU A 101 4.30 22.75 -7.30
CA LEU A 101 3.89 23.77 -6.33
C LEU A 101 4.66 25.08 -6.51
N GLN A 102 5.99 25.02 -6.70
CA GLN A 102 6.80 26.21 -6.94
C GLN A 102 6.32 26.99 -8.18
N ARG A 103 5.98 26.30 -9.27
CA ARG A 103 5.44 26.94 -10.49
C ARG A 103 4.07 27.58 -10.24
N LEU A 104 3.22 26.90 -9.49
CA LEU A 104 1.91 27.41 -9.10
C LEU A 104 2.03 28.69 -8.26
N ASP A 105 2.94 28.69 -7.28
CA ASP A 105 3.17 29.85 -6.42
C ASP A 105 3.78 31.03 -7.17
N TYR A 106 4.66 30.78 -8.14
CA TYR A 106 5.16 31.82 -9.05
C TYR A 106 4.01 32.50 -9.81
N LEU A 107 3.12 31.73 -10.44
CA LEU A 107 1.98 32.29 -11.17
C LEU A 107 1.04 33.08 -10.25
N ARG A 108 0.77 32.58 -9.03
CA ARG A 108 -0.02 33.31 -8.03
C ARG A 108 0.63 34.63 -7.63
N HIS A 109 1.96 34.65 -7.47
CA HIS A 109 2.70 35.85 -7.13
C HIS A 109 2.58 36.91 -8.23
N GLU A 110 2.79 36.52 -9.50
CA GLU A 110 2.69 37.43 -10.64
C GLU A 110 1.30 38.06 -10.74
N ILE A 111 0.23 37.27 -10.59
CA ILE A 111 -1.15 37.79 -10.61
C ILE A 111 -1.37 38.83 -9.49
N ARG A 112 -0.91 38.53 -8.26
CA ARG A 112 -1.05 39.45 -7.12
C ARG A 112 -0.29 40.76 -7.34
N LYS A 113 0.90 40.70 -7.95
CA LYS A 113 1.70 41.88 -8.29
C LYS A 113 0.99 42.78 -9.32
N THR A 114 0.39 42.19 -10.35
CA THR A 114 -0.38 42.95 -11.36
C THR A 114 -1.61 43.63 -10.74
N GLN A 115 -2.32 42.97 -9.82
CA GLN A 115 -3.48 43.53 -9.14
C GLN A 115 -3.13 44.66 -8.15
N ALA A 116 -1.96 44.59 -7.51
CA ALA A 116 -1.50 45.66 -6.61
C ALA A 116 -1.03 46.92 -7.38
N GLY A 117 -0.58 46.77 -8.63
CA GLY A 117 -0.11 47.88 -9.46
C GLY A 117 -1.20 48.73 -10.13
N THR A 118 -2.44 48.24 -10.20
CA THR A 118 -3.56 48.93 -10.87
C THR A 118 -4.48 49.72 -9.94
N GLY A 119 -4.29 49.66 -8.61
CA GLY A 119 -5.07 50.40 -7.62
C GLY A 119 -4.50 51.76 -7.19
N GLY A 120 -3.39 52.20 -7.79
CA GLY A 120 -2.72 53.46 -7.47
C GLY A 120 -2.69 54.42 -8.67
N LYS A 121 -3.84 54.98 -9.03
CA LYS A 121 -3.95 56.20 -9.85
C LYS A 121 -5.13 57.03 -9.36
#